data_AF-X1FTP2-F1
#
_entry.id   AF-X1FTP2-F1
#
_cell.length_a   1.000
_cell.length_b   1.000
_cell.length_c   1.000
_cell.angle_alpha   90.00
_cell.angle_beta   90.00
_cell.angle_gamma   90.00
#
_symmetry.space_group_name_H-M   'P 1'
#
loop_
_entity.id
_entity.type
_entity.pdbx_description
1 polymer ?
#
loop_
_entity_poly.entity_id
_entity_poly.type
_entity_poly.pdbx_seq_one_letter_code
_entity_poly.pdbx_strand_id
1 'polypeptide(L)' 'GVIIGVVMVVVFVVVGIALGPTVIYYFGFINSTSMAGVELGTILALFAGYAPLFYYLALIGGAITMLMAAVKATK' A
#
# COMPACT_ATOMS: atom_id res chain seq x y z
N GLY A 1 11.77 21.64 -11.31
CA GLY A 1 10.94 21.05 -10.23
C GLY A 1 10.20 19.82 -10.69
N VAL A 2 9.26 19.95 -11.63
CA VAL A 2 8.34 18.86 -12.04
C VAL A 2 9.01 17.59 -12.51
N ILE A 3 10.05 17.65 -13.34
CA ILE A 3 10.70 16.44 -13.87
C ILE A 3 11.21 15.56 -12.71
N ILE A 4 11.87 16.17 -11.72
CA ILE A 4 12.35 15.46 -10.53
C ILE A 4 11.16 14.91 -9.72
N GLY A 5 10.10 15.71 -9.53
CA GLY A 5 8.90 15.25 -8.82
C GLY A 5 8.20 14.07 -9.49
N VAL A 6 8.07 14.08 -10.82
CA VAL A 6 7.49 12.98 -11.59
C VAL A 6 8.36 11.73 -11.52
N VAL A 7 9.69 11.87 -11.61
CA VAL A 7 10.64 10.75 -11.43
C VAL A 7 10.48 10.13 -10.04
N MET A 8 10.36 10.94 -8.99
CA MET A 8 10.15 10.43 -7.62
C MET A 8 8.82 9.68 -7.46
N VAL A 9 7.75 10.14 -8.12
CA VAL A 9 6.46 9.42 -8.13
C VAL A 9 6.60 8.06 -8.81
N VAL A 10 7.29 8.00 -9.95
CA VAL A 10 7.53 6.72 -10.66
C VAL A 10 8.34 5.77 -9.79
N VAL A 11 9.42 6.25 -9.15
CA VAL A 11 10.24 5.44 -8.23
C VAL A 11 9.39 4.91 -7.08
N PHE A 12 8.55 5.75 -6.46
CA PHE A 12 7.65 5.34 -5.39
C PHE A 12 6.69 4.23 -5.82
N VAL A 13 6.06 4.38 -6.99
CA VAL A 13 5.12 3.38 -7.52
C VAL A 13 5.83 2.05 -7.81
N VAL A 14 7.00 2.11 -8.48
CA VAL A 14 7.77 0.90 -8.81
C VAL A 14 8.23 0.17 -7.54
N VAL A 15 8.77 0.91 -6.56
CA VAL A 15 9.22 0.34 -5.29
C VAL A 15 8.04 -0.25 -4.52
N GLY A 16 6.92 0.46 -4.42
CA GLY A 16 5.76 -0.05 -3.69
C GLY A 16 5.09 -1.25 -4.39
N ILE A 17 5.09 -1.33 -5.73
CA ILE A 17 4.66 -2.57 -6.42
C ILE A 17 5.61 -3.73 -6.08
N ALA A 18 6.93 -3.50 -6.12
CA ALA A 18 7.92 -4.53 -5.82
C ALA A 18 7.84 -5.02 -4.35
N LEU A 19 7.54 -4.12 -3.41
CA LEU A 19 7.39 -4.43 -1.99
C LEU A 19 5.99 -4.96 -1.63
N GLY A 20 5.00 -4.80 -2.52
CA GLY A 20 3.61 -5.18 -2.28
C GLY A 20 3.45 -6.62 -1.79
N PRO A 21 3.98 -7.64 -2.49
CA PRO A 21 3.88 -9.03 -2.05
C PRO A 21 4.43 -9.26 -0.64
N THR A 22 5.56 -8.64 -0.30
CA THR A 22 6.19 -8.76 1.02
C THR A 22 5.33 -8.13 2.11
N VAL A 23 4.83 -6.90 1.91
CA VAL A 23 3.98 -6.22 2.90
C VAL A 23 2.68 -7.00 3.10
N ILE A 24 2.04 -7.43 2.02
CA ILE A 24 0.81 -8.22 2.05
C ILE A 24 1.02 -9.55 2.79
N TYR A 25 2.13 -10.23 2.53
CA TYR A 25 2.49 -11.48 3.20
C TYR A 25 2.58 -11.31 4.72
N TYR A 26 3.26 -10.26 5.20
CA TYR A 26 3.38 -10.01 6.63
C TYR A 26 2.03 -9.70 7.30
N PHE A 27 1.12 -8.99 6.61
CA PHE A 27 -0.23 -8.78 7.11
C PHE A 27 -1.05 -10.08 7.21
N GLY A 28 -0.93 -10.96 6.22
CA GLY A 28 -1.58 -12.27 6.24
C GLY A 28 -1.04 -13.19 7.34
N PHE A 29 0.28 -13.15 7.58
CA PHE A 29 0.95 -14.02 8.56
C PHE A 29 0.62 -13.63 10.01
N ILE A 30 0.62 -12.33 10.34
CA ILE A 30 0.23 -11.85 11.68
C ILE A 30 -1.19 -12.32 12.03
N ASN A 31 -2.08 -12.35 11.05
CA ASN A 31 -3.49 -12.66 11.25
C ASN A 31 -3.76 -14.18 11.38
N SER A 32 -3.02 -15.04 10.67
CA SER A 32 -3.24 -16.49 10.72
C SER A 32 -2.67 -17.16 11.97
N THR A 33 -1.53 -16.68 12.50
CA THR A 33 -0.86 -17.34 13.64
C THR A 33 -1.38 -16.86 15.01
N SER A 34 -1.86 -15.62 15.11
CA SER A 34 -2.35 -15.05 16.38
C SER A 34 -3.81 -15.34 16.69
N MET A 35 -4.58 -15.83 15.72
CA MET A 35 -6.05 -15.91 15.80
C MET A 35 -6.63 -17.32 15.84
N ALA A 36 -5.77 -18.35 15.94
CA ALA A 36 -6.22 -19.72 16.13
C ALA A 36 -6.97 -19.85 17.47
N GLY A 37 -8.32 -19.87 17.41
CA GLY A 37 -9.20 -20.10 18.56
C GLY A 37 -10.05 -18.92 19.05
N VAL A 38 -10.06 -17.77 18.36
CA VAL A 38 -10.85 -16.59 18.77
C VAL A 38 -12.06 -16.38 17.85
N GLU A 39 -13.26 -16.16 18.40
CA GLU A 39 -14.51 -15.95 17.64
C GLU A 39 -14.44 -14.73 16.67
N LEU A 40 -13.60 -13.75 16.97
CA LEU A 40 -13.29 -12.61 16.08
C LEU A 40 -12.33 -12.96 14.92
N GLY A 41 -11.78 -14.18 14.90
CA GLY A 41 -10.86 -14.70 13.89
C GLY A 41 -11.40 -14.60 12.47
N THR A 42 -12.68 -14.88 12.29
CA THR A 42 -13.33 -14.82 10.97
C THR A 42 -13.38 -13.41 10.40
N ILE A 43 -13.65 -12.40 11.24
CA ILE A 43 -13.72 -10.99 10.81
C ILE A 43 -12.31 -10.50 10.45
N LEU A 44 -11.32 -10.80 11.27
CA LEU A 44 -9.95 -10.38 11.04
C LEU A 44 -9.29 -11.11 9.86
N ALA A 45 -9.60 -12.38 9.64
CA ALA A 45 -9.21 -13.10 8.42
C ALA A 45 -9.85 -12.50 7.17
N LEU A 46 -11.12 -12.06 7.25
CA LEU A 46 -11.79 -11.33 6.18
C LEU A 46 -11.06 -10.00 5.87
N PHE A 47 -10.69 -9.23 6.90
CA PHE A 47 -9.89 -8.01 6.72
C PHE A 47 -8.51 -8.28 6.12
N ALA A 48 -7.84 -9.37 6.51
CA ALA A 48 -6.58 -9.79 5.89
C ALA A 48 -6.74 -10.12 4.41
N GLY A 49 -7.86 -10.72 4.01
CA GLY A 49 -8.19 -10.98 2.60
C GLY A 49 -8.30 -9.71 1.75
N TYR A 50 -8.66 -8.57 2.37
CA TYR A 50 -8.70 -7.26 1.71
C TYR A 50 -7.39 -6.45 1.83
N ALA A 51 -6.40 -6.91 2.60
CA ALA A 51 -5.11 -6.23 2.74
C ALA A 51 -4.41 -5.92 1.40
N PRO A 52 -4.42 -6.80 0.38
CA PRO A 52 -3.89 -6.47 -0.94
C PRO A 52 -4.57 -5.26 -1.57
N LEU A 53 -5.90 -5.22 -1.52
CA LEU A 53 -6.70 -4.15 -2.09
C LEU A 53 -6.38 -2.81 -1.42
N PHE A 54 -6.34 -2.79 -0.08
CA PHE A 54 -6.01 -1.57 0.67
C PHE A 54 -4.57 -1.11 0.43
N TYR A 55 -3.62 -2.03 0.30
CA TYR A 55 -2.23 -1.69 -0.01
C TYR A 55 -2.10 -0.97 -1.35
N TYR A 56 -2.68 -1.53 -2.42
CA TYR A 56 -2.61 -0.91 -3.75
C TYR A 56 -3.43 0.38 -3.85
N LEU A 57 -4.55 0.48 -3.14
CA LEU A 57 -5.30 1.75 -3.02
C LEU A 57 -4.45 2.84 -2.36
N ALA A 58 -3.76 2.52 -1.26
CA ALA A 58 -2.88 3.46 -0.59
C ALA A 58 -1.70 3.88 -1.48
N LEU A 59 -1.13 2.94 -2.23
CA LEU A 59 -0.08 3.21 -3.21
C LEU A 59 -0.55 4.21 -4.29
N ILE A 60 -1.69 3.94 -4.92
CA ILE A 60 -2.23 4.78 -5.99
C ILE A 60 -2.60 6.17 -5.43
N GLY A 61 -3.25 6.23 -4.27
CA GLY A 61 -3.59 7.50 -3.61
C GLY A 61 -2.34 8.32 -3.25
N GLY A 62 -1.30 7.66 -2.73
CA GLY A 62 -0.01 8.28 -2.47
C GLY A 62 0.65 8.83 -3.74
N ALA A 63 0.64 8.07 -4.83
CA ALA A 63 1.19 8.49 -6.11
C ALA A 63 0.48 9.72 -6.69
N ILE A 64 -0.87 9.76 -6.61
CA ILE A 64 -1.67 10.90 -7.09
C ILE A 64 -1.37 12.16 -6.26
N THR A 65 -1.34 12.04 -4.93
CA THR A 65 -1.06 13.19 -4.05
C THR A 65 0.35 13.76 -4.26
N MET A 66 1.37 12.90 -4.42
CA MET A 66 2.72 13.33 -4.76
C MET A 66 2.81 13.97 -6.16
N LEU A 67 2.08 13.43 -7.15
CA LEU A 67 2.02 14.02 -8.48
C LEU A 67 1.39 15.42 -8.45
N MET A 68 0.29 15.58 -7.71
CA MET A 68 -0.35 16.90 -7.52
C MET A 68 0.59 17.89 -6.84
N ALA A 69 1.36 17.45 -5.83
CA ALA A 69 2.37 18.28 -5.17
C ALA A 69 3.49 18.69 -6.14
N ALA A 70 4.00 17.75 -6.94
CA ALA A 70 5.03 18.00 -7.92
C ALA A 70 4.60 19.03 -8.99
N VAL A 71 3.36 18.91 -9.48
CA VAL A 71 2.79 19.84 -10.48
C VAL A 71 2.51 21.21 -9.87
N LYS A 72 2.05 21.27 -8.62
CA LYS A 72 1.80 22.55 -7.92
C LYS A 72 3.10 23.31 -7.67
N ALA A 73 4.21 22.62 -7.36
CA ALA A 73 5.51 23.23 -7.07
C ALA A 73 6.21 23.89 -8.29
N THR A 74 5.64 23.80 -9.49
CA THR A 74 6.13 24.48 -10.70
C THR A 74 5.32 25.69 -11.14
N LYS A 75 4.19 25.97 -10.48
CA LYS A 75 3.49 27.24 -10.65
C LYS A 75 4.04 28.25 -9.66
#